data_AF-A0A962Z7R7-F1
#
_entry.id   AF-A0A962Z7R7-F1
#
_cell.length_a   1.000
_cell.length_b   1.000
_cell.length_c   1.000
_cell.angle_alpha   90.00
_cell.angle_beta   90.00
_cell.angle_gamma   90.00
#
_symmetry.space_group_name_H-M   'P 1'
#
loop_
_entity.id
_entity.type
_entity.pdbx_description
1 polymer ?
#
loop_
_entity_poly.entity_id
_entity_poly.type
_entity_poly.pdbx_seq_one_letter_code
_entity_poly.pdbx_strand_id
1 'polypeptide(L)'
;MDRLSFTQACRAIGEPILDKPLSQISFGRVLGQILAVAEQFEMRSQPQLLLLQKTMVVAEGVGRLLSPDVNMWEMAQPLVEAWIGCHLGPRARVESAIGDTMRIAGRLPQLVQRMDTALELFNERREARRDRRQAFGWLVAGAIGIVIGLLIH
;
A
#
# COMPACT_ATOMS: atom_id res chain seq x y z
N MET A 1 13.28 -2.43 6.34
CA MET A 1 13.02 -3.76 5.77
C MET A 1 13.69 -3.87 4.42
N ASP A 2 14.58 -4.86 4.25
CA ASP A 2 15.44 -4.96 3.08
C ASP A 2 14.79 -5.81 1.97
N ARG A 3 14.31 -5.15 0.91
CA ARG A 3 13.73 -5.83 -0.27
C ARG A 3 14.70 -6.84 -0.89
N LEU A 4 16.02 -6.60 -0.78
CA LEU A 4 17.03 -7.50 -1.33
C LEU A 4 17.03 -8.84 -0.62
N SER A 5 16.97 -8.84 0.73
CA SER A 5 16.89 -10.07 1.52
C SER A 5 15.66 -10.94 1.19
N PHE A 6 14.49 -10.35 0.94
CA PHE A 6 13.30 -11.10 0.52
C PHE A 6 13.46 -11.71 -0.87
N THR A 7 13.95 -10.94 -1.84
CA THR A 7 14.19 -11.43 -3.21
C THR A 7 15.23 -12.56 -3.23
N GLN A 8 16.29 -12.45 -2.43
CA GLN A 8 17.30 -13.49 -2.27
C GLN A 8 16.71 -14.77 -1.66
N ALA A 9 15.87 -14.64 -0.62
CA ALA A 9 15.19 -15.79 -0.01
C ALA A 9 14.27 -16.50 -1.02
N CYS A 10 13.48 -15.75 -1.80
CA CYS A 10 12.63 -16.34 -2.84
C CYS A 10 13.45 -17.04 -3.94
N ARG A 11 14.57 -16.45 -4.36
CA ARG A 11 15.47 -17.06 -5.36
C ARG A 11 16.11 -18.34 -4.84
N ALA A 12 16.60 -18.34 -3.61
CA ALA A 12 17.21 -19.52 -2.99
C ALA A 12 16.24 -20.71 -2.87
N ILE A 13 14.93 -20.44 -2.73
CA ILE A 13 13.89 -21.47 -2.71
C ILE A 13 13.50 -21.92 -4.13
N GLY A 14 13.50 -21.00 -5.10
CA GLY A 14 13.04 -21.25 -6.47
C GLY A 14 14.07 -21.88 -7.41
N GLU A 15 15.37 -21.56 -7.29
CA GLU A 15 16.40 -22.12 -8.18
C GLU A 15 16.50 -23.66 -8.13
N PRO A 16 16.40 -24.33 -6.97
CA PRO A 16 16.53 -25.79 -6.90
C PRO A 16 15.45 -26.60 -7.64
N ILE A 17 14.28 -26.01 -7.94
CA ILE A 17 13.17 -26.71 -8.60
C ILE A 17 13.20 -26.62 -10.14
N LEU A 18 14.04 -25.74 -10.71
CA LEU A 18 14.00 -25.43 -12.15
C LEU A 18 14.42 -26.60 -13.03
N ASP A 19 15.44 -27.37 -12.62
CA ASP A 19 16.06 -28.42 -13.43
C ASP A 19 15.86 -29.83 -12.84
N LYS A 20 14.85 -30.01 -11.98
CA LYS A 20 14.64 -31.28 -11.27
C LYS A 20 13.27 -31.90 -11.60
N PRO A 21 13.24 -33.23 -11.86
CA PRO A 21 11.97 -33.93 -12.03
C PRO A 21 11.22 -34.00 -10.70
N LEU A 22 9.90 -34.21 -10.78
CA LEU A 22 9.00 -34.29 -9.64
C LEU A 22 9.46 -35.33 -8.62
N SER A 23 10.06 -36.44 -9.03
CA SER A 23 10.62 -37.47 -8.14
C SER A 23 11.73 -36.97 -7.19
N GLN A 24 12.42 -35.88 -7.54
CA GLN A 24 13.58 -35.36 -6.80
C GLN A 24 13.29 -34.12 -5.94
N ILE A 25 12.08 -33.55 -6.03
CA ILE A 25 11.68 -32.33 -5.31
C ILE A 25 10.49 -32.58 -4.39
N SER A 26 10.28 -31.72 -3.39
CA SER A 26 9.06 -31.71 -2.59
C SER A 26 8.36 -30.37 -2.67
N PHE A 27 7.25 -30.30 -3.40
CA PHE A 27 6.43 -29.10 -3.52
C PHE A 27 5.84 -28.66 -2.18
N GLY A 28 5.42 -29.61 -1.34
CA GLY A 28 4.98 -29.30 0.02
C GLY A 28 6.06 -28.60 0.86
N ARG A 29 7.33 -29.05 0.73
CA ARG A 29 8.47 -28.44 1.41
C ARG A 29 8.79 -27.04 0.88
N VAL A 30 8.77 -26.86 -0.44
CA VAL A 30 8.99 -25.56 -1.09
C VAL A 30 7.93 -24.55 -0.65
N LEU A 31 6.66 -24.93 -0.63
CA LEU A 31 5.59 -24.05 -0.14
C LEU A 31 5.76 -23.72 1.34
N GLY A 32 6.19 -24.68 2.16
CA GLY A 32 6.53 -24.40 3.55
C GLY A 32 7.65 -23.39 3.74
N GLN A 33 8.69 -23.47 2.91
CA GLN A 33 9.77 -22.48 2.94
C GLN A 33 9.28 -21.09 2.51
N ILE A 34 8.46 -20.99 1.47
CA ILE A 34 7.88 -19.70 1.01
C ILE A 34 7.02 -19.08 2.11
N LEU A 35 6.17 -19.87 2.76
CA LEU A 35 5.30 -19.40 3.85
C LEU A 35 6.10 -18.97 5.08
N ALA A 36 7.13 -19.74 5.46
CA ALA A 36 7.99 -19.39 6.59
C ALA A 36 8.78 -18.09 6.34
N VAL A 37 9.28 -17.89 5.11
CA VAL A 37 9.90 -16.62 4.71
C VAL A 37 8.88 -15.49 4.76
N ALA A 38 7.67 -15.68 4.20
CA ALA A 38 6.62 -14.66 4.25
C ALA A 38 6.26 -14.24 5.70
N GLU A 39 6.22 -15.19 6.63
CA GLU A 39 6.04 -14.94 8.06
C GLU A 39 7.17 -14.11 8.67
N GLN A 40 8.43 -14.43 8.33
CA GLN A 40 9.61 -13.71 8.81
C GLN A 40 9.64 -12.24 8.35
N PHE A 41 8.97 -11.90 7.24
CA PHE A 41 8.85 -10.53 6.73
C PHE A 41 7.57 -9.81 7.18
N GLU A 42 6.89 -10.29 8.23
CA GLU A 42 5.65 -9.72 8.78
C GLU A 42 4.53 -9.49 7.72
N MET A 43 4.55 -10.23 6.60
CA MET A 43 3.39 -10.27 5.72
C MET A 43 2.29 -10.99 6.47
N ARG A 44 1.23 -10.28 6.91
CA ARG A 44 0.11 -10.77 7.74
C ARG A 44 -0.25 -12.25 7.44
N SER A 45 0.39 -13.18 8.14
CA SER A 45 0.18 -14.62 7.94
C SER A 45 -1.12 -14.99 8.66
N GLN A 46 -2.09 -15.45 7.87
CA GLN A 46 -3.33 -15.99 8.37
C GLN A 46 -3.14 -17.51 8.56
N PRO A 47 -3.44 -18.09 9.74
CA PRO A 47 -3.11 -19.48 10.11
C PRO A 47 -3.76 -20.58 9.26
N GLN A 48 -4.58 -20.25 8.25
CA GLN A 48 -5.26 -21.19 7.35
C GLN A 48 -4.35 -21.84 6.29
N LEU A 49 -3.11 -21.38 6.13
CA LEU A 49 -2.21 -21.84 5.05
C LEU A 49 -1.60 -23.25 5.29
N LEU A 50 -1.70 -23.77 6.51
CA LEU A 50 -1.31 -25.15 6.86
C LEU A 50 -2.14 -26.22 6.13
N LEU A 51 -3.40 -25.91 5.79
CA LEU A 51 -4.28 -26.86 5.11
C LEU A 51 -3.91 -27.05 3.62
N LEU A 52 -3.44 -25.99 2.97
CA LEU A 52 -2.98 -26.02 1.58
C LEU A 52 -1.73 -26.88 1.40
N GLN A 53 -0.83 -26.90 2.38
CA GLN A 53 0.33 -27.80 2.35
C GLN A 53 -0.10 -29.26 2.29
N LYS A 54 -1.11 -29.66 3.07
CA LYS A 54 -1.58 -31.05 3.10
C LYS A 54 -2.18 -31.47 1.76
N THR A 55 -2.98 -30.61 1.12
CA THR A 55 -3.54 -30.92 -0.20
C THR A 55 -2.46 -30.97 -1.28
N MET A 56 -1.46 -30.10 -1.19
CA MET A 56 -0.35 -30.07 -2.14
C MET A 56 0.54 -31.33 -2.05
N VAL A 57 0.81 -31.82 -0.83
CA VAL A 57 1.54 -33.09 -0.62
C VAL A 57 0.77 -34.28 -1.22
N VAL A 58 -0.56 -34.29 -1.11
CA VAL A 58 -1.38 -35.34 -1.71
C VAL A 58 -1.34 -35.26 -3.25
N ALA A 59 -1.50 -34.06 -3.82
CA ALA A 59 -1.42 -33.85 -5.26
C ALA A 59 -0.04 -34.24 -5.83
N GLU A 60 1.02 -33.92 -5.10
CA GLU A 60 2.39 -34.33 -5.41
C GLU A 60 2.56 -35.86 -5.39
N GLY A 61 1.97 -36.54 -4.41
CA GLY A 61 1.98 -38.01 -4.35
C GLY A 61 1.31 -38.66 -5.56
N VAL A 62 0.17 -38.10 -6.01
CA VAL A 62 -0.51 -38.55 -7.23
C VAL A 62 0.34 -38.27 -8.47
N GLY A 63 0.92 -37.07 -8.57
CA GLY A 63 1.78 -36.69 -9.69
C GLY A 63 3.02 -37.58 -9.83
N ARG A 64 3.67 -37.93 -8.70
CA ARG A 64 4.82 -38.85 -8.70
C ARG A 64 4.46 -40.26 -9.15
N LEU A 65 3.26 -40.73 -8.83
CA LEU A 65 2.79 -42.06 -9.23
C LEU A 65 2.55 -42.14 -10.74
N LEU A 66 2.05 -41.05 -11.33
CA LEU A 66 1.69 -41.00 -12.75
C LEU A 66 2.89 -40.70 -13.66
N SER A 67 3.69 -39.70 -13.30
CA SER A 67 4.78 -39.18 -14.13
C SER A 67 5.95 -38.71 -13.25
N PRO A 68 6.78 -39.62 -12.71
CA PRO A 68 7.85 -39.28 -11.77
C PRO A 68 8.95 -38.39 -12.38
N ASP A 69 9.15 -38.48 -13.70
CA ASP A 69 10.24 -37.79 -14.41
C ASP A 69 9.82 -36.40 -14.94
N VAL A 70 8.57 -35.98 -14.70
CA VAL A 70 8.06 -34.70 -15.20
C VAL A 70 8.68 -33.52 -14.44
N ASN A 71 9.12 -32.50 -15.16
CA ASN A 71 9.52 -31.23 -14.56
C ASN A 71 8.30 -30.31 -14.40
N MET A 72 7.87 -30.09 -13.15
CA MET A 72 6.70 -29.25 -12.86
C MET A 72 6.92 -27.76 -13.17
N TRP A 73 8.17 -27.26 -13.08
CA TRP A 73 8.46 -25.88 -13.46
C TRP A 73 8.24 -25.67 -14.95
N GLU A 74 8.78 -26.56 -15.79
CA GLU A 74 8.59 -26.51 -17.24
C GLU A 74 7.09 -26.54 -17.62
N MET A 75 6.29 -27.35 -16.92
CA MET A 75 4.84 -27.37 -17.13
C MET A 75 4.13 -26.08 -16.69
N ALA A 76 4.59 -25.47 -15.59
CA ALA A 76 3.99 -24.26 -15.02
C ALA A 76 4.44 -22.97 -15.71
N GLN A 77 5.61 -22.97 -16.36
CA GLN A 77 6.21 -21.81 -17.01
C GLN A 77 5.25 -21.04 -17.93
N PRO A 78 4.56 -21.67 -18.91
CA PRO A 78 3.67 -20.92 -19.81
C PRO A 78 2.49 -20.25 -19.08
N LEU A 79 2.01 -20.86 -17.99
CA LEU A 79 0.95 -20.28 -17.16
C LEU A 79 1.46 -19.05 -16.41
N VAL A 80 2.68 -19.11 -15.87
CA VAL A 80 3.33 -18.00 -15.18
C VAL A 80 3.60 -16.86 -16.14
N GLU A 81 4.15 -17.13 -17.32
CA GLU A 81 4.41 -16.13 -18.36
C GLU A 81 3.12 -15.42 -18.80
N ALA A 82 2.05 -16.18 -19.04
CA ALA A 82 0.75 -15.61 -19.37
C ALA A 82 0.20 -14.73 -18.24
N TRP A 83 0.31 -15.18 -16.98
CA TRP A 83 -0.15 -14.40 -15.83
C TRP A 83 0.63 -13.10 -15.66
N ILE A 84 1.97 -13.15 -15.75
CA ILE A 84 2.84 -11.97 -15.71
C ILE A 84 2.49 -11.01 -16.84
N GLY A 85 2.31 -11.52 -18.06
CA GLY A 85 1.91 -10.72 -19.21
C GLY A 85 0.60 -9.97 -18.98
N CYS A 86 -0.38 -10.63 -18.36
CA CYS A 86 -1.69 -10.06 -18.07
C CYS A 86 -1.71 -9.09 -16.88
N HIS A 87 -0.96 -9.36 -15.80
CA HIS A 87 -1.11 -8.63 -14.53
C HIS A 87 0.04 -7.68 -14.21
N LEU A 88 1.25 -7.98 -14.71
CA LEU A 88 2.46 -7.18 -14.49
C LEU A 88 2.95 -6.50 -15.78
N GLY A 89 2.33 -6.81 -16.92
CA GLY A 89 2.67 -6.27 -18.22
C GLY A 89 2.40 -4.77 -18.37
N PRO A 90 2.92 -4.14 -19.44
CA PRO A 90 2.74 -2.72 -19.71
C PRO A 90 1.27 -2.33 -19.86
N ARG A 91 0.42 -3.25 -20.35
CA ARG A 91 -1.03 -3.03 -20.45
C ARG A 91 -1.70 -2.85 -19.08
N ALA A 92 -1.38 -3.72 -18.12
CA ALA A 92 -1.90 -3.62 -16.75
C ALA A 92 -1.41 -2.33 -16.06
N ARG A 93 -0.17 -1.91 -16.35
CA ARG A 93 0.38 -0.63 -15.85
C ARG A 93 -0.34 0.58 -16.43
N VAL A 94 -0.73 0.54 -17.71
CA VAL A 94 -1.51 1.61 -18.35
C VAL A 94 -2.93 1.64 -17.79
N GLU A 95 -3.58 0.49 -17.65
CA GLU A 95 -4.94 0.39 -17.12
C GLU A 95 -5.04 0.86 -15.66
N SER A 96 -4.07 0.47 -14.82
CA SER A 96 -3.95 0.99 -13.45
C SER A 96 -3.66 2.50 -13.42
N ALA A 97 -2.75 3.00 -14.27
CA ALA A 97 -2.47 4.43 -14.34
C ALA A 97 -3.70 5.26 -14.79
N ILE A 98 -4.49 4.75 -15.74
CA ILE A 98 -5.74 5.38 -16.17
C ILE A 98 -6.74 5.38 -15.02
N GLY A 99 -6.94 4.23 -14.35
CA GLY A 99 -7.83 4.11 -13.19
C GLY A 99 -7.45 5.07 -12.06
N ASP A 100 -6.17 5.17 -11.73
CA ASP A 100 -5.65 6.08 -10.71
C ASP A 100 -5.85 7.54 -11.12
N THR A 101 -5.56 7.88 -12.38
CA THR A 101 -5.78 9.24 -12.91
C THR A 101 -7.25 9.63 -12.85
N MET A 102 -8.16 8.73 -13.23
CA MET A 102 -9.61 8.96 -13.20
C MET A 102 -10.12 9.11 -11.76
N ARG A 103 -9.56 8.35 -10.83
CA ARG A 103 -9.88 8.44 -9.39
C ARG A 103 -9.38 9.75 -8.78
N ILE A 104 -8.21 10.23 -9.18
CA ILE A 104 -7.67 11.54 -8.77
C ILE A 104 -8.52 12.66 -9.37
N ALA A 105 -8.84 12.58 -10.67
CA ALA A 105 -9.69 13.55 -11.35
C ALA A 105 -11.08 13.66 -10.71
N GLY A 106 -11.68 12.54 -10.30
CA GLY A 106 -12.97 12.53 -9.58
C GLY A 106 -12.91 13.10 -8.16
N ARG A 107 -11.72 13.11 -7.53
CA ARG A 107 -11.52 13.66 -6.17
C ARG A 107 -11.03 15.11 -6.17
N LEU A 108 -10.50 15.60 -7.28
CA LEU A 108 -10.01 16.97 -7.45
C LEU A 108 -11.05 18.03 -7.04
N PRO A 109 -12.34 17.95 -7.45
CA PRO A 109 -13.33 18.95 -7.10
C PRO A 109 -13.58 19.02 -5.58
N GLN A 110 -13.59 17.87 -4.92
CA GLN A 110 -13.80 17.79 -3.46
C GLN A 110 -12.59 18.33 -2.69
N LEU A 111 -11.39 18.16 -3.22
CA LEU A 111 -10.17 18.76 -2.65
C LEU A 111 -10.21 20.29 -2.76
N VAL A 112 -10.60 20.83 -3.93
CA VAL A 112 -10.75 22.27 -4.15
C VAL A 112 -11.81 22.86 -3.21
N GLN A 113 -13.00 22.25 -3.12
CA GLN A 113 -14.04 22.71 -2.21
C GLN A 113 -13.59 22.73 -0.75
N ARG A 114 -12.84 21.70 -0.30
CA ARG A 114 -12.29 21.67 1.07
C ARG A 114 -11.25 22.76 1.31
N MET A 115 -10.49 23.16 0.28
CA MET A 115 -9.53 24.26 0.37
C MET A 115 -10.23 25.61 0.47
N ASP A 116 -11.28 25.84 -0.32
CA ASP A 116 -12.07 27.07 -0.28
C ASP A 116 -12.73 27.25 1.10
N THR A 117 -13.40 26.21 1.61
CA THR A 117 -14.01 26.24 2.95
C THR A 117 -12.95 26.45 4.05
N ALA A 118 -11.77 25.84 3.94
CA ALA A 118 -10.70 26.05 4.91
C ALA A 118 -10.20 27.51 4.87
N LEU A 119 -10.01 28.07 3.68
CA LEU A 119 -9.59 29.47 3.49
C LEU A 119 -10.63 30.46 4.02
N GLU A 120 -11.92 30.20 3.79
CA GLU A 120 -13.03 31.00 4.35
C GLU A 120 -13.01 30.97 5.88
N LEU A 121 -12.89 29.80 6.50
CA LEU A 121 -12.78 29.67 7.96
C LEU A 121 -11.53 30.38 8.52
N PHE A 122 -10.42 30.35 7.80
CA PHE A 122 -9.21 31.11 8.18
C PHE A 122 -9.43 32.62 8.03
N ASN A 123 -10.15 33.07 7.00
CA ASN A 123 -10.44 34.48 6.77
C ASN A 123 -11.42 35.04 7.82
N GLU A 124 -12.53 34.36 8.10
CA GLU A 124 -13.50 34.75 9.13
C GLU A 124 -12.84 34.85 10.52
N ARG A 125 -12.00 33.86 10.89
CA ARG A 125 -11.24 33.91 12.14
C ARG A 125 -10.28 35.10 12.23
N ARG A 126 -9.75 35.54 11.08
CA ARG A 126 -8.86 36.70 11.00
C ARG A 126 -9.64 38.00 11.16
N GLU A 127 -10.81 38.12 10.51
CA GLU A 127 -11.69 39.28 10.61
C GLU A 127 -12.27 39.44 12.03
N ALA A 128 -12.76 38.36 12.63
CA ALA A 128 -13.23 38.37 14.02
C ALA A 128 -12.14 38.78 15.03
N ARG A 129 -10.87 38.43 14.77
CA ARG A 129 -9.73 38.90 15.58
C ARG A 129 -9.36 40.35 15.34
N ARG A 130 -9.51 40.85 14.10
CA ARG A 130 -9.23 42.25 13.74
C ARG A 130 -10.24 43.18 14.38
N ASP A 131 -11.53 42.84 14.29
CA ASP A 131 -12.62 43.63 14.87
C ASP A 131 -12.50 43.75 16.40
N ARG A 132 -12.18 42.63 17.08
CA ARG A 132 -11.94 42.65 18.54
C ARG A 132 -10.71 43.47 18.95
N ARG A 133 -9.65 43.49 18.14
CA ARG A 133 -8.47 44.36 18.38
C ARG A 133 -8.81 45.83 18.17
N GLN A 134 -9.63 46.15 17.17
CA GLN A 134 -10.01 47.52 16.85
C GLN A 134 -10.98 48.07 17.90
N ALA A 135 -11.97 47.29 18.34
CA ALA A 135 -12.84 47.64 19.46
C ALA A 135 -12.04 47.93 20.75
N PHE A 136 -11.02 47.10 21.06
CA PHE A 136 -10.11 47.37 22.16
C PHE A 136 -9.28 48.64 21.95
N GLY A 137 -8.80 48.89 20.73
CA GLY A 137 -8.10 50.13 20.37
C GLY A 137 -8.95 51.39 20.58
N TRP A 138 -10.24 51.34 20.22
CA TRP A 138 -11.19 52.44 20.46
C TRP A 138 -11.46 52.66 21.95
N LEU A 139 -11.56 51.59 22.75
CA LEU A 139 -11.72 51.70 24.20
C LEU A 139 -10.47 52.32 24.87
N VAL A 140 -9.27 51.90 24.47
CA VAL A 140 -8.01 52.44 24.98
C VAL A 140 -7.82 53.90 24.56
N ALA A 141 -8.10 54.24 23.30
CA ALA A 141 -8.02 55.62 22.82
C ALA A 141 -9.02 56.54 23.54
N GLY A 142 -10.25 56.05 23.78
CA GLY A 142 -11.25 56.77 24.58
C GLY A 142 -10.79 57.01 26.02
N ALA A 143 -10.22 56.00 26.68
CA ALA A 143 -9.72 56.13 28.05
C ALA A 143 -8.55 57.13 28.16
N ILE A 144 -7.61 57.12 27.19
CA ILE A 144 -6.50 58.07 27.13
C ILE A 144 -7.01 59.50 26.95
N GLY A 145 -8.01 59.72 26.08
CA GLY A 145 -8.60 61.03 25.86
C GLY A 145 -9.24 61.62 27.14
N ILE A 146 -9.93 60.79 27.93
CA ILE A 146 -10.55 61.21 29.20
C ILE A 146 -9.47 61.64 30.23
N VAL A 147 -8.39 60.87 30.34
CA VAL A 147 -7.30 61.17 31.28
C VAL A 147 -6.59 62.47 30.90
N ILE A 148 -6.34 62.70 29.60
CA ILE A 148 -5.72 63.94 29.12
C ILE A 148 -6.64 65.14 29.36
N GLY A 149 -7.95 64.99 29.14
CA GLY A 149 -8.93 66.06 29.40
C GLY A 149 -9.01 66.48 30.87
N LEU A 150 -8.90 65.54 31.80
CA LEU A 150 -8.88 65.78 33.25
C LEU A 150 -7.57 66.43 33.76
N LEU A 151 -6.49 66.35 32.99
CA LEU A 151 -5.19 66.92 33.33
C LEU A 151 -5.03 68.38 32.87
N ILE A 152 -5.88 68.82 31.95
CA ILE A 152 -5.81 70.16 31.32
C ILE A 152 -6.85 71.12 31.91
N HIS A 153 -7.85 70.63 32.66
CA HIS A 153 -8.90 71.43 33.28
C HIS A 153 -8.75 71.51 34.80
#